data_AF-A0A7W2QKQ0-F1
#
_entry.id   AF-A0A7W2QKQ0-F1
#
_cell.length_a   1.000
_cell.length_b   1.000
_cell.length_c   1.000
_cell.angle_alpha   90.00
_cell.angle_beta   90.00
_cell.angle_gamma   90.00
#
_symmetry.space_group_name_H-M   'P 1'
#
loop_
_entity.id
_entity.type
_entity.pdbx_description
1 polymer ?
#
loop_
_entity_poly.entity_id
_entity_poly.type
_entity_poly.pdbx_seq_one_letter_code
_entity_poly.pdbx_strand_id
1 'polypeptide(L)'
;MHNVVISGTGLYTPAQSISNEELVQSFNTWSQQFNRDNAAAIERGEVEPAPLSDAAFIEKASGIKSRFVMDKAGILDPQRMKPRLPERSNDEQSILCEMGVAAARQALERAGRTPADVDGVIVACSNLQRPYPAIAIEVQQALGIQGFAFDMNVACSSATFGIQTAANSVQLGQARALLVVSPEICTGHLNFRDRDSHFIFGDAATAVLVERADQATSAHQFDILGTKLQTAFSNNIRNNFGFLNRAAEEGIGTRDKLFVQEGRKVFKEVCPMVAELIGKHLAENDLQPSDVKRFWLHQANLSMNHLIVKKLLGREVAEEDAPVILDRYANTSSAGSVIAFHLYQDDLAKGSLGVLSSFGAGYSIGSVILRKR
;
A
#
# COMPACT_ATOMS: atom_id res chain seq x y z
N MET A 1 5.46 -29.15 -10.15
CA MET A 1 5.13 -27.84 -9.57
C MET A 1 3.63 -27.78 -9.37
N HIS A 2 3.17 -27.30 -8.21
CA HIS A 2 1.74 -27.18 -7.91
C HIS A 2 1.13 -25.96 -8.60
N ASN A 3 -0.13 -26.05 -9.01
CA ASN A 3 -0.90 -24.86 -9.38
C ASN A 3 -1.23 -24.08 -8.11
N VAL A 4 -1.22 -22.76 -8.19
CA VAL A 4 -1.37 -21.88 -7.02
C VAL A 4 -2.54 -20.91 -7.25
N VAL A 5 -3.32 -20.69 -6.20
CA VAL A 5 -4.42 -19.74 -6.19
C VAL A 5 -4.26 -18.72 -5.07
N ILE A 6 -4.88 -17.55 -5.27
CA ILE A 6 -5.35 -16.73 -4.17
C ILE A 6 -6.75 -17.21 -3.82
N SER A 7 -6.97 -17.66 -2.59
CA SER A 7 -8.25 -18.23 -2.13
C SER A 7 -8.98 -17.36 -1.11
N GLY A 8 -8.29 -16.38 -0.53
CA GLY A 8 -8.87 -15.47 0.45
C GLY A 8 -8.12 -14.14 0.48
N THR A 9 -8.87 -13.06 0.68
CA THR A 9 -8.31 -11.74 0.96
C THR A 9 -9.00 -11.14 2.16
N GLY A 10 -8.30 -10.28 2.89
CA GLY A 10 -8.86 -9.58 4.02
C GLY A 10 -8.40 -8.13 4.07
N LEU A 11 -9.16 -7.33 4.80
CA LEU A 11 -9.04 -5.89 4.90
C LEU A 11 -9.38 -5.46 6.33
N TYR A 12 -8.45 -4.74 6.94
CA TYR A 12 -8.69 -3.93 8.11
C TYR A 12 -8.69 -2.45 7.72
N THR A 13 -9.76 -1.76 8.11
CA THR A 13 -9.93 -0.33 7.91
C THR A 13 -10.04 0.35 9.27
N PRO A 14 -9.17 1.33 9.59
CA PRO A 14 -9.29 2.10 10.83
C PRO A 14 -10.67 2.75 10.98
N ALA A 15 -11.15 2.89 12.21
CA ALA A 15 -12.49 3.44 12.47
C ALA A 15 -12.60 4.95 12.19
N GLN A 16 -11.48 5.68 12.23
CA GLN A 16 -11.46 7.13 12.05
C GLN A 16 -11.07 7.49 10.61
N SER A 17 -11.70 8.53 10.08
CA SER A 17 -11.35 9.12 8.80
C SER A 17 -11.19 10.63 8.88
N ILE A 18 -10.40 11.19 7.97
CA ILE A 18 -10.17 12.63 7.81
C ILE A 18 -10.61 13.04 6.40
N SER A 19 -11.52 14.00 6.27
CA SER A 19 -11.87 14.58 4.96
C SER A 19 -10.77 15.53 4.47
N ASN A 20 -10.76 15.88 3.19
CA ASN A 20 -9.86 16.91 2.67
C ASN A 20 -10.05 18.26 3.38
N GLU A 21 -11.29 18.62 3.68
CA GLU A 21 -11.63 19.89 4.35
C GLU A 21 -11.05 19.94 5.76
N GLU A 22 -11.21 18.88 6.54
CA GLU A 22 -10.63 18.79 7.89
C GLU A 22 -9.10 18.90 7.86
N LEU A 23 -8.46 18.15 6.94
CA LEU A 23 -7.01 18.15 6.79
C LEU A 23 -6.48 19.53 6.36
N VAL A 24 -7.14 20.16 5.38
CA VAL A 24 -6.82 21.50 4.88
C VAL A 24 -7.02 22.56 5.96
N GLN A 25 -8.08 22.46 6.77
CA GLN A 25 -8.31 23.38 7.87
C GLN A 25 -7.15 23.32 8.89
N SER A 26 -6.73 22.11 9.26
CA SER A 26 -5.57 21.92 10.15
C SER A 26 -4.29 22.47 9.52
N PHE A 27 -3.99 22.09 8.27
CA PHE A 27 -2.81 22.54 7.53
C PHE A 27 -2.73 24.06 7.39
N ASN A 28 -3.84 24.71 7.03
CA ASN A 28 -3.90 26.15 6.85
C ASN A 28 -3.78 26.89 8.19
N THR A 29 -4.33 26.34 9.27
CA THR A 29 -4.14 26.89 10.62
C THR A 29 -2.66 26.84 11.02
N TRP A 30 -1.99 25.71 10.80
CA TRP A 30 -0.56 25.57 11.02
C TRP A 30 0.26 26.53 10.16
N SER A 31 -0.02 26.58 8.85
CA SER A 31 0.69 27.42 7.88
C SER A 31 0.59 28.91 8.23
N GLN A 32 -0.61 29.38 8.57
CA GLN A 32 -0.81 30.76 9.01
C GLN A 32 -0.08 31.08 10.31
N GLN A 33 -0.09 30.15 11.28
CA GLN A 33 0.65 30.32 12.54
C GLN A 33 2.17 30.38 12.28
N PHE A 34 2.69 29.45 11.48
CA PHE A 34 4.09 29.41 11.08
C PHE A 34 4.52 30.73 10.42
N ASN A 35 3.73 31.24 9.47
CA ASN A 35 4.05 32.49 8.79
C ASN A 35 4.01 33.70 9.72
N ARG A 36 3.10 33.74 10.69
CA ARG A 36 3.08 34.80 11.72
C ARG A 36 4.31 34.74 12.62
N ASP A 37 4.65 33.55 13.12
CA ASP A 37 5.78 33.37 14.04
C ASP A 37 7.13 33.63 13.37
N ASN A 38 7.21 33.43 12.05
CA ASN A 38 8.44 33.61 11.27
C ASN A 38 8.42 34.88 10.40
N ALA A 39 7.48 35.82 10.60
CA ALA A 39 7.27 36.95 9.71
C ALA A 39 8.55 37.76 9.42
N ALA A 40 9.34 38.06 10.45
CA ALA A 40 10.59 38.79 10.30
C ALA A 40 11.67 37.99 9.55
N ALA A 41 11.74 36.68 9.74
CA ALA A 41 12.70 35.81 9.02
C ALA A 41 12.30 35.64 7.54
N ILE A 42 11.00 35.58 7.27
CA ILE A 42 10.43 35.57 5.90
C ILE A 42 10.77 36.87 5.17
N GLU A 43 10.61 38.03 5.82
CA GLU A 43 10.96 39.33 5.24
C GLU A 43 12.45 39.44 4.88
N ARG A 44 13.32 38.80 5.68
CA ARG A 44 14.76 38.71 5.41
C ARG A 44 15.16 37.64 4.38
N GLY A 45 14.22 36.80 3.93
CA GLY A 45 14.50 35.69 3.00
C GLY A 45 15.26 34.52 3.64
N GLU A 46 15.27 34.42 4.97
CA GLU A 46 15.93 33.31 5.70
C GLU A 46 15.03 32.06 5.75
N VAL A 47 13.71 32.26 5.67
CA VAL A 47 12.69 31.21 5.76
C VAL A 47 11.69 31.44 4.64
N GLU A 48 11.39 30.39 3.88
CA GLU A 48 10.30 30.43 2.90
C GLU A 48 8.93 30.41 3.60
N PRO A 49 7.95 31.22 3.16
CA PRO A 49 6.62 31.18 3.73
C PRO A 49 5.96 29.83 3.48
N ALA A 50 5.31 29.28 4.50
CA ALA A 50 4.48 28.10 4.35
C ALA A 50 3.28 28.44 3.44
N PRO A 51 3.04 27.69 2.35
CA PRO A 51 1.90 27.95 1.48
C PRO A 51 0.59 27.50 2.14
N LEU A 52 -0.55 27.91 1.58
CA LEU A 52 -1.86 27.37 1.93
C LEU A 52 -2.23 26.20 1.02
N SER A 53 -3.05 25.28 1.52
CA SER A 53 -3.65 24.18 0.75
C SER A 53 -5.16 24.38 0.61
N ASP A 54 -5.79 23.62 -0.27
CA ASP A 54 -7.22 23.60 -0.49
C ASP A 54 -7.68 22.22 -0.98
N ALA A 55 -8.94 21.88 -0.71
CA ALA A 55 -9.48 20.55 -1.01
C ALA A 55 -9.58 20.28 -2.53
N ALA A 56 -9.86 21.32 -3.32
CA ALA A 56 -9.95 21.22 -4.77
C ALA A 56 -8.58 20.91 -5.41
N PHE A 57 -7.50 21.46 -4.86
CA PHE A 57 -6.13 21.13 -5.24
C PHE A 57 -5.84 19.64 -4.98
N ILE A 58 -6.19 19.11 -3.80
CA ILE A 58 -5.95 17.71 -3.45
C ILE A 58 -6.67 16.78 -4.43
N GLU A 59 -7.97 17.00 -4.65
CA GLU A 59 -8.78 16.18 -5.54
C GLU A 59 -8.26 16.27 -6.99
N LYS A 60 -7.93 17.47 -7.46
CA LYS A 60 -7.36 17.65 -8.81
C LYS A 60 -5.99 16.98 -8.97
N ALA A 61 -5.15 17.03 -7.95
CA ALA A 61 -3.79 16.49 -7.99
C ALA A 61 -3.75 14.95 -7.93
N SER A 62 -4.76 14.32 -7.32
CA SER A 62 -4.69 12.90 -6.95
C SER A 62 -5.97 12.09 -7.14
N GLY A 63 -7.15 12.71 -7.05
CA GLY A 63 -8.45 12.04 -6.93
C GLY A 63 -8.84 11.67 -5.48
N ILE A 64 -7.98 11.97 -4.50
CA ILE A 64 -8.22 11.66 -3.09
C ILE A 64 -9.26 12.61 -2.49
N LYS A 65 -10.22 12.08 -1.71
CA LYS A 65 -11.27 12.86 -1.02
C LYS A 65 -11.22 12.71 0.49
N SER A 66 -10.77 11.55 0.96
CA SER A 66 -10.61 11.23 2.38
C SER A 66 -9.53 10.17 2.59
N ARG A 67 -9.18 9.94 3.86
CA ARG A 67 -8.30 8.85 4.27
C ARG A 67 -8.74 8.31 5.63
N PHE A 68 -8.56 7.01 5.82
CA PHE A 68 -8.63 6.39 7.14
C PHE A 68 -7.31 6.56 7.87
N VAL A 69 -7.37 6.74 9.19
CA VAL A 69 -6.20 7.01 10.04
C VAL A 69 -6.30 6.28 11.38
N MET A 70 -5.16 5.90 11.94
CA MET A 70 -5.12 5.30 13.28
C MET A 70 -5.37 6.31 14.41
N ASP A 71 -4.99 7.58 14.22
CA ASP A 71 -5.26 8.66 15.17
C ASP A 71 -5.57 9.99 14.45
N LYS A 72 -6.85 10.36 14.49
CA LYS A 72 -7.35 11.61 13.90
C LYS A 72 -6.95 12.85 14.71
N ALA A 73 -7.02 12.76 16.03
CA ALA A 73 -6.87 13.92 16.91
C ALA A 73 -5.46 14.53 16.82
N GLY A 74 -4.41 13.70 16.81
CA GLY A 74 -3.04 14.19 16.71
C GLY A 74 -2.66 14.73 15.33
N ILE A 75 -3.26 14.18 14.26
CA ILE A 75 -3.05 14.66 12.89
C ILE A 75 -3.71 16.03 12.70
N LEU A 76 -4.93 16.22 13.19
CA LEU A 76 -5.69 17.47 13.02
C LEU A 76 -5.33 18.57 14.01
N ASP A 77 -4.50 18.29 15.02
CA ASP A 77 -3.95 19.30 15.93
C ASP A 77 -2.84 20.10 15.22
N PRO A 78 -3.04 21.40 14.91
CA PRO A 78 -2.06 22.21 14.17
C PRO A 78 -0.73 22.41 14.91
N GLN A 79 -0.70 22.20 16.22
CA GLN A 79 0.54 22.26 17.01
C GLN A 79 1.33 20.94 16.91
N ARG A 80 0.66 19.84 16.58
CA ARG A 80 1.26 18.50 16.50
C ARG A 80 1.53 18.04 15.08
N MET A 81 0.52 18.01 14.22
CA MET A 81 0.58 17.58 12.80
C MET A 81 1.19 16.17 12.61
N LYS A 82 0.86 15.22 13.49
CA LYS A 82 1.27 13.80 13.40
C LYS A 82 0.43 12.92 14.34
N PRO A 83 0.22 11.62 14.05
CA PRO A 83 -0.58 10.76 14.91
C PRO A 83 0.00 10.66 16.33
N ARG A 84 -0.89 10.48 17.31
CA ARG A 84 -0.60 10.20 18.73
C ARG A 84 -0.88 8.74 19.00
N LEU A 85 0.14 7.91 18.78
CA LEU A 85 0.11 6.47 19.05
C LEU A 85 1.01 6.20 20.27
N PRO A 86 0.45 5.97 21.47
CA PRO A 86 1.23 5.61 22.64
C PRO A 86 2.02 4.31 22.42
N GLU A 87 3.18 4.21 23.05
CA GLU A 87 3.91 2.95 23.12
C GLU A 87 3.09 1.90 23.87
N ARG A 88 3.18 0.65 23.43
CA ARG A 88 2.59 -0.52 24.09
C ARG A 88 3.70 -1.30 24.80
N SER A 89 3.35 -2.02 25.86
CA SER A 89 4.28 -2.93 26.50
C SER A 89 4.59 -4.13 25.59
N ASN A 90 5.68 -4.85 25.88
CA ASN A 90 6.05 -6.05 25.12
C ASN A 90 5.08 -7.23 25.30
N ASP A 91 4.21 -7.17 26.31
CA ASP A 91 3.19 -8.20 26.58
C ASP A 91 1.90 -7.98 25.78
N GLU A 92 1.80 -6.85 25.08
CA GLU A 92 0.67 -6.48 24.22
C GLU A 92 1.05 -6.66 22.74
N GLN A 93 0.05 -6.99 21.91
CA GLN A 93 0.26 -6.95 20.46
C GLN A 93 0.63 -5.54 20.00
N SER A 94 1.66 -5.43 19.19
CA SER A 94 2.03 -4.20 18.52
C SER A 94 0.89 -3.72 17.62
N ILE A 95 0.77 -2.40 17.42
CA ILE A 95 -0.31 -1.82 16.61
C ILE A 95 -0.29 -2.35 15.17
N LEU A 96 0.91 -2.56 14.60
CA LEU A 96 1.06 -3.09 13.25
C LEU A 96 0.65 -4.58 13.17
N CYS A 97 0.98 -5.36 14.21
CA CYS A 97 0.52 -6.74 14.35
C CYS A 97 -1.01 -6.81 14.47
N GLU A 98 -1.63 -5.99 15.32
CA GLU A 98 -3.07 -5.98 15.53
C GLU A 98 -3.85 -5.73 14.23
N MET A 99 -3.44 -4.73 13.43
CA MET A 99 -4.03 -4.48 12.12
C MET A 99 -3.86 -5.68 11.17
N GLY A 100 -2.65 -6.26 11.15
CA GLY A 100 -2.34 -7.42 10.33
C GLY A 100 -3.17 -8.66 10.69
N VAL A 101 -3.33 -8.94 11.99
CA VAL A 101 -4.15 -10.04 12.52
C VAL A 101 -5.61 -9.87 12.13
N ALA A 102 -6.16 -8.65 12.21
CA ALA A 102 -7.53 -8.38 11.82
C ALA A 102 -7.78 -8.68 10.33
N ALA A 103 -6.91 -8.18 9.44
CA ALA A 103 -7.00 -8.48 8.01
C ALA A 103 -6.78 -9.98 7.73
N ALA A 104 -5.82 -10.61 8.39
CA ALA A 104 -5.53 -12.03 8.25
C ALA A 104 -6.72 -12.93 8.61
N ARG A 105 -7.41 -12.64 9.72
CA ARG A 105 -8.59 -13.41 10.14
C ARG A 105 -9.67 -13.38 9.06
N GLN A 106 -9.94 -12.22 8.47
CA GLN A 106 -10.92 -12.12 7.38
C GLN A 106 -10.47 -12.89 6.12
N ALA A 107 -9.17 -12.87 5.80
CA ALA A 107 -8.64 -13.65 4.67
C ALA A 107 -8.83 -15.16 4.87
N LEU A 108 -8.52 -15.66 6.07
CA LEU A 108 -8.72 -17.07 6.44
C LEU A 108 -10.20 -17.45 6.43
N GLU A 109 -11.06 -16.60 6.98
CA GLU A 109 -12.52 -16.80 6.97
C GLU A 109 -13.06 -16.89 5.53
N ARG A 110 -12.69 -15.94 4.66
CA ARG A 110 -13.10 -15.97 3.24
C ARG A 110 -12.56 -17.18 2.49
N ALA A 111 -11.40 -17.72 2.89
CA ALA A 111 -10.85 -18.94 2.33
C ALA A 111 -11.47 -20.23 2.88
N GLY A 112 -12.21 -20.16 3.99
CA GLY A 112 -12.66 -21.33 4.73
C GLY A 112 -11.50 -22.10 5.39
N ARG A 113 -10.49 -21.37 5.87
CA ARG A 113 -9.25 -21.93 6.44
C ARG A 113 -9.08 -21.58 7.90
N THR A 114 -8.31 -22.41 8.58
CA THR A 114 -7.87 -22.21 9.96
C THR A 114 -6.36 -21.95 10.01
N PRO A 115 -5.83 -21.41 11.12
CA PRO A 115 -4.38 -21.25 11.30
C PRO A 115 -3.56 -22.53 11.10
N ALA A 116 -4.14 -23.72 11.34
CA ALA A 116 -3.47 -25.01 11.15
C ALA A 116 -3.24 -25.39 9.67
N ASP A 117 -3.93 -24.72 8.76
CA ASP A 117 -3.82 -24.94 7.32
C ASP A 117 -2.71 -24.08 6.67
N VAL A 118 -2.11 -23.16 7.43
CA VAL A 118 -1.10 -22.21 6.96
C VAL A 118 0.27 -22.60 7.51
N ASP A 119 1.29 -22.58 6.66
CA ASP A 119 2.66 -23.00 7.03
C ASP A 119 3.62 -21.81 7.22
N GLY A 120 3.12 -20.59 7.03
CA GLY A 120 3.91 -19.39 7.31
C GLY A 120 3.26 -18.06 6.97
N VAL A 121 3.91 -17.00 7.44
CA VAL A 121 3.44 -15.61 7.32
C VAL A 121 4.54 -14.73 6.72
N ILE A 122 4.18 -13.94 5.72
CA ILE A 122 5.04 -12.90 5.15
C ILE A 122 4.41 -11.55 5.47
N VAL A 123 5.07 -10.72 6.28
CA VAL A 123 4.67 -9.31 6.41
C VAL A 123 5.40 -8.51 5.34
N ALA A 124 4.65 -7.99 4.39
CA ALA A 124 5.15 -7.28 3.22
C ALA A 124 4.50 -5.88 3.12
N CYS A 125 5.15 -4.89 3.74
CA CYS A 125 4.67 -3.50 3.81
C CYS A 125 5.81 -2.48 3.65
N SER A 126 5.46 -1.19 3.60
CA SER A 126 6.43 -0.13 3.33
C SER A 126 7.27 0.33 4.52
N ASN A 127 6.80 0.10 5.74
CA ASN A 127 7.57 0.33 6.97
C ASN A 127 7.22 -0.70 8.05
N LEU A 128 8.25 -1.22 8.69
CA LEU A 128 8.13 -2.13 9.83
C LEU A 128 8.21 -1.33 11.12
N GLN A 129 7.39 -1.70 12.11
CA GLN A 129 7.38 -1.01 13.41
C GLN A 129 8.68 -1.22 14.21
N ARG A 130 9.41 -2.31 13.95
CA ARG A 130 10.69 -2.64 14.59
C ARG A 130 11.58 -3.48 13.68
N PRO A 131 12.91 -3.52 13.90
CA PRO A 131 13.82 -4.41 13.18
C PRO A 131 13.73 -5.88 13.61
N TYR A 132 13.57 -6.13 14.91
CA TYR A 132 13.43 -7.46 15.49
C TYR A 132 12.75 -7.39 16.88
N PRO A 133 12.08 -8.47 17.34
CA PRO A 133 11.67 -9.64 16.54
C PRO A 133 10.76 -9.25 15.37
N ALA A 134 10.69 -10.04 14.31
CA ALA A 134 9.91 -9.69 13.12
C ALA A 134 8.42 -9.45 13.44
N ILE A 135 7.77 -8.56 12.70
CA ILE A 135 6.31 -8.34 12.79
C ILE A 135 5.58 -9.61 12.35
N ALA A 136 6.07 -10.29 11.32
CA ALA A 136 5.49 -11.52 10.81
C ALA A 136 5.48 -12.65 11.85
N ILE A 137 6.52 -12.75 12.69
CA ILE A 137 6.58 -13.74 13.78
C ILE A 137 5.54 -13.43 14.86
N GLU A 138 5.32 -12.15 15.16
CA GLU A 138 4.28 -11.74 16.11
C GLU A 138 2.87 -12.03 15.55
N VAL A 139 2.61 -11.72 14.27
CA VAL A 139 1.35 -12.06 13.59
C VAL A 139 1.13 -13.57 13.55
N GLN A 140 2.18 -14.34 13.24
CA GLN A 140 2.17 -15.81 13.26
C GLN A 140 1.74 -16.33 14.64
N GLN A 141 2.40 -15.86 15.71
CA GLN A 141 2.08 -16.25 17.08
C GLN A 141 0.64 -15.84 17.47
N ALA A 142 0.23 -14.62 17.14
CA ALA A 142 -1.09 -14.10 17.46
C ALA A 142 -2.25 -14.85 16.77
N LEU A 143 -2.00 -15.44 15.60
CA LEU A 143 -2.96 -16.28 14.88
C LEU A 143 -2.88 -17.75 15.29
N GLY A 144 -1.80 -18.20 15.94
CA GLY A 144 -1.55 -19.61 16.24
C GLY A 144 -1.06 -20.42 15.03
N ILE A 145 -0.49 -19.75 14.02
CA ILE A 145 0.07 -20.39 12.83
C ILE A 145 1.40 -21.05 13.19
N GLN A 146 1.65 -22.27 12.71
CA GLN A 146 2.93 -22.97 12.86
C GLN A 146 3.79 -22.83 11.60
N GLY A 147 5.07 -23.17 11.68
CA GLY A 147 6.00 -23.05 10.55
C GLY A 147 6.88 -21.81 10.66
N PHE A 148 7.00 -21.01 9.61
CA PHE A 148 7.96 -19.91 9.55
C PHE A 148 7.33 -18.56 9.26
N ALA A 149 8.01 -17.47 9.61
CA ALA A 149 7.56 -16.14 9.27
C ALA A 149 8.74 -15.17 9.08
N PHE A 150 8.57 -14.20 8.19
CA PHE A 150 9.57 -13.16 7.98
C PHE A 150 8.97 -11.85 7.45
N ASP A 151 9.68 -10.76 7.70
CA ASP A 151 9.34 -9.44 7.19
C ASP A 151 10.08 -9.18 5.86
N MET A 152 9.42 -8.48 4.94
CA MET A 152 10.04 -7.98 3.71
C MET A 152 9.54 -6.57 3.38
N ASN A 153 10.39 -5.77 2.75
CA ASN A 153 10.07 -4.39 2.39
C ASN A 153 10.65 -4.03 1.02
N VAL A 154 9.76 -3.68 0.09
CA VAL A 154 10.05 -3.00 -1.17
C VAL A 154 9.01 -1.90 -1.39
N ALA A 155 8.73 -1.16 -0.31
CA ALA A 155 7.79 -0.06 -0.25
C ALA A 155 6.43 -0.37 -0.92
N CYS A 156 6.04 0.41 -1.92
CA CYS A 156 4.73 0.38 -2.56
C CYS A 156 4.41 -0.93 -3.29
N SER A 157 5.42 -1.75 -3.61
CA SER A 157 5.21 -3.04 -4.29
C SER A 157 5.32 -4.25 -3.37
N SER A 158 5.42 -4.05 -2.05
CA SER A 158 5.66 -5.16 -1.11
C SER A 158 4.61 -6.26 -1.21
N ALA A 159 3.32 -5.92 -1.37
CA ALA A 159 2.27 -6.92 -1.49
C ALA A 159 2.43 -7.84 -2.72
N THR A 160 2.75 -7.30 -3.90
CA THR A 160 2.94 -8.14 -5.11
C THR A 160 4.22 -8.96 -5.07
N PHE A 161 5.29 -8.40 -4.51
CA PHE A 161 6.54 -9.14 -4.28
C PHE A 161 6.32 -10.26 -3.24
N GLY A 162 5.52 -10.00 -2.20
CA GLY A 162 5.08 -10.99 -1.22
C GLY A 162 4.22 -12.09 -1.84
N ILE A 163 3.26 -11.73 -2.70
CA ILE A 163 2.43 -12.69 -3.45
C ILE A 163 3.31 -13.58 -4.34
N GLN A 164 4.27 -13.03 -5.09
CA GLN A 164 5.19 -13.85 -5.88
C GLN A 164 6.04 -14.78 -4.99
N THR A 165 6.55 -14.28 -3.87
CA THR A 165 7.36 -15.07 -2.92
C THR A 165 6.55 -16.22 -2.34
N ALA A 166 5.29 -15.95 -1.95
CA ALA A 166 4.37 -16.96 -1.48
C ALA A 166 4.02 -17.98 -2.58
N ALA A 167 3.71 -17.50 -3.79
CA ALA A 167 3.37 -18.35 -4.92
C ALA A 167 4.52 -19.31 -5.28
N ASN A 168 5.76 -18.82 -5.33
CA ASN A 168 6.93 -19.64 -5.60
C ASN A 168 7.11 -20.73 -4.53
N SER A 169 6.97 -20.38 -3.24
CA SER A 169 7.12 -21.31 -2.12
C SER A 169 6.07 -22.42 -2.18
N VAL A 170 4.81 -22.06 -2.47
CA VAL A 170 3.70 -23.02 -2.62
C VAL A 170 3.85 -23.88 -3.87
N GLN A 171 4.23 -23.29 -5.01
CA GLN A 171 4.42 -23.97 -6.28
C GLN A 171 5.53 -25.03 -6.21
N LEU A 172 6.59 -24.75 -5.44
CA LEU A 172 7.73 -25.65 -5.19
C LEU A 172 7.49 -26.65 -4.06
N GLY A 173 6.35 -26.57 -3.35
CA GLY A 173 5.98 -27.49 -2.27
C GLY A 173 6.67 -27.24 -0.94
N GLN A 174 7.27 -26.05 -0.74
CA GLN A 174 7.86 -25.65 0.56
C GLN A 174 6.79 -25.34 1.61
N ALA A 175 5.60 -24.94 1.17
CA ALA A 175 4.43 -24.66 2.01
C ALA A 175 3.15 -25.10 1.28
N ARG A 176 2.11 -25.50 2.03
CA ARG A 176 0.77 -25.78 1.52
C ARG A 176 0.01 -24.47 1.28
N ALA A 177 0.13 -23.54 2.22
CA ALA A 177 -0.42 -22.20 2.15
C ALA A 177 0.48 -21.21 2.89
N LEU A 178 0.53 -19.99 2.37
CA LEU A 178 1.22 -18.85 2.98
C LEU A 178 0.31 -17.64 3.03
N LEU A 179 0.36 -16.94 4.16
CA LEU A 179 -0.37 -15.70 4.37
C LEU A 179 0.54 -14.51 4.11
N VAL A 180 0.18 -13.66 3.15
CA VAL A 180 0.87 -12.38 2.91
C VAL A 180 0.06 -11.28 3.56
N VAL A 181 0.66 -10.51 4.47
CA VAL A 181 0.00 -9.45 5.23
C VAL A 181 0.70 -8.12 4.96
N SER A 182 -0.06 -7.09 4.64
CA SER A 182 0.46 -5.76 4.29
C SER A 182 -0.17 -4.70 5.19
N PRO A 183 0.29 -4.59 6.46
CA PRO A 183 -0.17 -3.56 7.38
C PRO A 183 0.57 -2.24 7.13
N GLU A 184 -0.18 -1.15 6.95
CA GLU A 184 0.35 0.14 6.54
C GLU A 184 -0.19 1.25 7.45
N ILE A 185 0.68 1.80 8.31
CA ILE A 185 0.44 3.03 9.06
C ILE A 185 1.25 4.13 8.40
N CYS A 186 0.84 4.51 7.18
CA CYS A 186 1.58 5.46 6.37
C CYS A 186 1.59 6.87 6.98
N THR A 187 0.57 7.19 7.78
CA THR A 187 0.50 8.46 8.52
C THR A 187 1.64 8.62 9.53
N GLY A 188 2.27 7.53 9.98
CA GLY A 188 3.41 7.55 10.91
C GLY A 188 4.69 8.11 10.29
N HIS A 189 4.83 8.07 8.97
CA HIS A 189 6.01 8.55 8.24
C HIS A 189 5.67 9.63 7.19
N LEU A 190 4.46 10.19 7.23
CA LEU A 190 4.06 11.29 6.37
C LEU A 190 4.43 12.64 6.99
N ASN A 191 4.88 13.57 6.16
CA ASN A 191 5.05 14.95 6.57
C ASN A 191 3.74 15.74 6.35
N PHE A 192 2.92 15.86 7.38
CA PHE A 192 1.69 16.64 7.32
C PHE A 192 1.92 18.16 7.17
N ARG A 193 3.17 18.64 7.28
CA ARG A 193 3.55 20.04 7.08
C ARG A 193 4.05 20.34 5.66
N ASP A 194 4.05 19.34 4.78
CA ASP A 194 4.45 19.50 3.38
C ASP A 194 3.22 19.57 2.46
N ARG A 195 2.97 20.75 1.86
CA ARG A 195 1.78 20.99 1.03
C ARG A 195 1.64 19.99 -0.12
N ASP A 196 2.76 19.54 -0.68
CA ASP A 196 2.75 18.68 -1.87
C ASP A 196 2.55 17.20 -1.52
N SER A 197 2.60 16.83 -0.23
CA SER A 197 2.47 15.43 0.20
C SER A 197 1.53 15.15 1.37
N HIS A 198 1.11 16.15 2.16
CA HIS A 198 0.32 15.96 3.40
C HIS A 198 -1.00 15.20 3.22
N PHE A 199 -1.53 15.17 2.01
CA PHE A 199 -2.80 14.52 1.65
C PHE A 199 -2.64 13.11 1.07
N ILE A 200 -1.41 12.68 0.77
CA ILE A 200 -1.13 11.51 -0.07
C ILE A 200 -1.52 10.22 0.64
N PHE A 201 -1.17 10.03 1.92
CA PHE A 201 -1.30 8.73 2.56
C PHE A 201 -2.50 8.58 3.50
N GLY A 202 -2.94 7.34 3.64
CA GLY A 202 -3.85 6.84 4.66
C GLY A 202 -3.36 5.52 5.26
N ASP A 203 -4.09 5.02 6.24
CA ASP A 203 -3.76 3.80 6.98
C ASP A 203 -4.75 2.67 6.67
N ALA A 204 -4.24 1.45 6.50
CA ALA A 204 -5.03 0.23 6.31
C ALA A 204 -4.15 -1.01 6.49
N ALA A 205 -4.75 -2.19 6.61
CA ALA A 205 -4.02 -3.44 6.42
C ALA A 205 -4.78 -4.38 5.49
N THR A 206 -4.06 -5.12 4.66
CA THR A 206 -4.63 -6.20 3.85
C THR A 206 -3.95 -7.53 4.15
N ALA A 207 -4.62 -8.62 3.82
CA ALA A 207 -4.04 -9.94 3.82
C ALA A 207 -4.48 -10.72 2.59
N VAL A 208 -3.62 -11.60 2.10
CA VAL A 208 -3.85 -12.48 0.95
C VAL A 208 -3.40 -13.88 1.33
N LEU A 209 -4.30 -14.86 1.24
CA LEU A 209 -3.95 -16.26 1.38
C LEU A 209 -3.61 -16.84 0.00
N VAL A 210 -2.38 -17.33 -0.13
CA VAL A 210 -1.88 -18.02 -1.31
C VAL A 210 -1.74 -19.50 -0.97
N GLU A 211 -2.40 -20.38 -1.70
CA GLU A 211 -2.40 -21.81 -1.42
C GLU A 211 -2.46 -22.67 -2.66
N ARG A 212 -2.23 -23.98 -2.49
CA ARG A 212 -2.32 -24.94 -3.58
C ARG A 212 -3.74 -25.02 -4.15
N ALA A 213 -3.86 -24.94 -5.46
CA ALA A 213 -5.13 -24.99 -6.16
C ALA A 213 -5.89 -26.31 -5.96
N ASP A 214 -5.17 -27.42 -5.75
CA ASP A 214 -5.76 -28.75 -5.54
C ASP A 214 -6.23 -28.97 -4.09
N GLN A 215 -5.92 -28.06 -3.18
CA GLN A 215 -6.40 -28.09 -1.80
C GLN A 215 -7.45 -27.02 -1.53
N ALA A 216 -7.43 -25.90 -2.26
CA ALA A 216 -8.30 -24.74 -2.06
C ALA A 216 -9.80 -25.06 -2.16
N THR A 217 -10.57 -24.63 -1.15
CA THR A 217 -12.01 -24.88 -1.03
C THR A 217 -12.89 -23.63 -1.13
N SER A 218 -12.28 -22.43 -1.17
CA SER A 218 -12.98 -21.15 -1.23
C SER A 218 -13.92 -21.04 -2.43
N ALA A 219 -15.03 -20.31 -2.32
CA ALA A 219 -15.87 -19.97 -3.47
C ALA A 219 -15.26 -18.85 -4.34
N HIS A 220 -14.29 -18.09 -3.81
CA HIS A 220 -13.69 -16.92 -4.44
C HIS A 220 -12.19 -17.19 -4.68
N GLN A 221 -11.89 -18.03 -5.67
CA GLN A 221 -10.52 -18.41 -6.01
C GLN A 221 -10.05 -17.76 -7.30
N PHE A 222 -8.80 -17.33 -7.32
CA PHE A 222 -8.12 -16.83 -8.49
C PHE A 222 -6.84 -17.62 -8.75
N ASP A 223 -6.75 -18.28 -9.90
CA ASP A 223 -5.48 -18.85 -10.37
C ASP A 223 -4.45 -17.74 -10.55
N ILE A 224 -3.25 -17.92 -10.01
CA ILE A 224 -2.10 -17.07 -10.31
C ILE A 224 -1.48 -17.60 -11.61
N LEU A 225 -1.77 -16.95 -12.74
CA LEU A 225 -1.26 -17.37 -14.05
C LEU A 225 0.21 -17.01 -14.22
N GLY A 226 0.61 -15.86 -13.66
CA GLY A 226 1.96 -15.34 -13.79
C GLY A 226 2.23 -14.20 -12.81
N THR A 227 3.49 -14.06 -12.43
CA THR A 227 4.01 -12.94 -11.63
C THR A 227 5.24 -12.35 -12.30
N LYS A 228 5.36 -11.01 -12.27
CA LYS A 228 6.49 -10.28 -12.85
C LYS A 228 6.85 -9.10 -11.96
N LEU A 229 8.13 -9.00 -11.60
CA LEU A 229 8.66 -7.92 -10.76
C LEU A 229 9.73 -7.15 -11.51
N GLN A 230 9.80 -5.85 -11.26
CA GLN A 230 10.85 -4.96 -11.75
C GLN A 230 11.22 -3.95 -10.66
N THR A 231 12.51 -3.65 -10.53
CA THR A 231 12.99 -2.52 -9.74
C THR A 231 13.95 -1.68 -10.58
N ALA A 232 14.00 -0.39 -10.30
CA ALA A 232 14.93 0.56 -10.92
C ALA A 232 15.22 1.70 -9.96
N PHE A 233 16.45 1.80 -9.46
CA PHE A 233 16.80 2.75 -8.39
C PHE A 233 16.39 4.19 -8.71
N SER A 234 15.71 4.86 -7.79
CA SER A 234 15.35 6.28 -7.89
C SER A 234 15.26 6.95 -6.52
N ASN A 235 15.75 8.19 -6.44
CA ASN A 235 15.60 9.05 -5.27
C ASN A 235 14.30 9.87 -5.30
N ASN A 236 13.51 9.79 -6.36
CA ASN A 236 12.31 10.61 -6.53
C ASN A 236 11.20 10.27 -5.52
N ILE A 237 11.33 9.18 -4.77
CA ILE A 237 10.54 8.88 -3.57
C ILE A 237 11.49 8.31 -2.51
N ARG A 238 11.63 8.98 -1.37
CA ARG A 238 12.63 8.59 -0.36
C ARG A 238 12.21 9.00 1.06
N ASN A 239 12.65 8.21 2.03
CA ASN A 239 12.66 8.53 3.45
C ASN A 239 14.00 8.02 4.03
N ASN A 240 14.75 8.88 4.73
CA ASN A 240 16.06 8.59 5.32
C ASN A 240 16.00 8.20 6.80
N PHE A 241 14.80 8.00 7.37
CA PHE A 241 14.65 7.49 8.73
C PHE A 241 15.20 6.06 8.85
N GLY A 242 16.01 5.82 9.88
CA GLY A 242 16.59 4.52 10.16
C GLY A 242 17.52 4.53 11.36
N PHE A 243 17.94 3.33 11.79
CA PHE A 243 18.68 3.14 13.04
C PHE A 243 20.04 3.87 13.09
N LEU A 244 20.66 4.17 11.93
CA LEU A 244 21.92 4.93 11.86
C LEU A 244 21.74 6.42 12.16
N ASN A 245 20.51 6.96 12.14
CA ASN A 245 20.30 8.38 12.45
C ASN A 245 20.69 8.73 13.88
N ARG A 246 20.66 7.76 14.82
CA ARG A 246 21.16 7.97 16.19
C ARG A 246 22.67 8.27 16.25
N ALA A 247 23.40 8.01 15.17
CA ALA A 247 24.84 8.23 15.05
C ALA A 247 25.18 9.43 14.13
N ALA A 248 24.17 10.17 13.66
CA ALA A 248 24.30 11.37 12.84
C ALA A 248 23.36 12.44 13.43
N GLU A 249 23.81 13.08 14.52
CA GLU A 249 23.02 14.00 15.33
C GLU A 249 22.45 15.16 14.50
N GLU A 250 23.20 15.63 13.50
CA GLU A 250 22.81 16.70 12.58
C GLU A 250 21.55 16.38 11.76
N GLY A 251 21.22 15.09 11.60
CA GLY A 251 20.07 14.63 10.82
C GLY A 251 18.83 14.31 11.66
N ILE A 252 18.87 14.44 12.98
CA ILE A 252 17.74 14.08 13.84
C ILE A 252 16.58 15.08 13.63
N GLY A 253 15.41 14.56 13.28
CA GLY A 253 14.19 15.37 13.13
C GLY A 253 14.11 16.19 11.84
N THR A 254 15.08 16.06 10.93
CA THR A 254 15.07 16.77 9.64
C THR A 254 13.96 16.25 8.71
N ARG A 255 13.51 17.09 7.77
CA ARG A 255 12.40 16.78 6.82
C ARG A 255 12.59 15.46 6.07
N ASP A 256 13.83 15.12 5.72
CA ASP A 256 14.16 13.90 4.97
C ASP A 256 13.99 12.60 5.78
N LYS A 257 13.70 12.69 7.09
CA LYS A 257 13.31 11.54 7.94
C LYS A 257 11.82 11.21 7.84
N LEU A 258 11.10 11.87 6.95
CA LEU A 258 9.72 11.58 6.57
C LEU A 258 9.67 11.36 5.06
N PHE A 259 8.48 11.04 4.55
CA PHE A 259 8.25 10.89 3.12
C PHE A 259 8.60 12.17 2.34
N VAL A 260 9.47 12.03 1.33
CA VAL A 260 9.82 13.06 0.36
C VAL A 260 9.59 12.50 -1.04
N GLN A 261 8.94 13.29 -1.90
CA GLN A 261 8.66 12.88 -3.27
C GLN A 261 8.78 14.03 -4.28
N GLU A 262 9.33 13.71 -5.45
CA GLU A 262 9.28 14.54 -6.65
C GLU A 262 8.17 14.05 -7.61
N GLY A 263 6.91 14.37 -7.29
CA GLY A 263 5.74 13.73 -7.90
C GLY A 263 5.66 13.87 -9.44
N ARG A 264 6.15 14.98 -10.00
CA ARG A 264 6.17 15.18 -11.47
C ARG A 264 7.14 14.22 -12.18
N LYS A 265 8.30 13.93 -11.59
CA LYS A 265 9.26 12.97 -12.15
C LYS A 265 8.69 11.55 -12.05
N VAL A 266 8.12 11.21 -10.87
CA VAL A 266 7.43 9.93 -10.64
C VAL A 266 6.36 9.69 -11.70
N PHE A 267 5.48 10.66 -11.95
CA PHE A 267 4.43 10.52 -12.96
C PHE A 267 4.98 10.24 -14.36
N LYS A 268 6.02 10.98 -14.78
CA LYS A 268 6.60 10.87 -16.13
C LYS A 268 7.37 9.57 -16.34
N GLU A 269 8.04 9.07 -15.31
CA GLU A 269 8.92 7.90 -15.39
C GLU A 269 8.16 6.60 -15.13
N VAL A 270 7.31 6.56 -14.09
CA VAL A 270 6.67 5.31 -13.63
C VAL A 270 5.52 4.88 -14.55
N CYS A 271 4.67 5.80 -15.03
CA CYS A 271 3.51 5.43 -15.84
C CYS A 271 3.87 4.64 -17.12
N PRO A 272 4.85 5.06 -17.95
CA PRO A 272 5.30 4.27 -19.10
C PRO A 272 5.87 2.91 -18.70
N MET A 273 6.71 2.85 -17.66
CA MET A 273 7.33 1.61 -17.20
C MET A 273 6.28 0.57 -16.75
N VAL A 274 5.24 1.01 -16.04
CA VAL A 274 4.16 0.12 -15.60
C VAL A 274 3.36 -0.42 -16.78
N ALA A 275 2.97 0.45 -17.72
CA ALA A 275 2.23 0.03 -18.91
C ALA A 275 3.04 -0.96 -19.76
N GLU A 276 4.34 -0.71 -19.94
CA GLU A 276 5.24 -1.61 -20.65
C GLU A 276 5.38 -2.96 -19.95
N LEU A 277 5.61 -2.97 -18.62
CA LEU A 277 5.73 -4.22 -17.85
C LEU A 277 4.46 -5.05 -17.93
N ILE A 278 3.28 -4.43 -17.73
CA ILE A 278 1.99 -5.15 -17.80
C ILE A 278 1.76 -5.69 -19.21
N GLY A 279 1.95 -4.87 -20.26
CA GLY A 279 1.77 -5.29 -21.64
C GLY A 279 2.68 -6.45 -22.02
N LYS A 280 3.96 -6.38 -21.65
CA LYS A 280 4.91 -7.47 -21.87
C LYS A 280 4.55 -8.72 -21.08
N HIS A 281 4.17 -8.57 -19.81
CA HIS A 281 3.80 -9.70 -18.96
C HIS A 281 2.57 -10.44 -19.48
N LEU A 282 1.56 -9.71 -19.97
CA LEU A 282 0.39 -10.31 -20.63
C LEU A 282 0.80 -11.05 -21.91
N ALA A 283 1.60 -10.43 -22.77
CA ALA A 283 2.06 -11.04 -24.02
C ALA A 283 2.91 -12.30 -23.78
N GLU A 284 3.76 -12.33 -22.76
CA GLU A 284 4.53 -13.51 -22.33
C GLU A 284 3.63 -14.68 -21.86
N ASN A 285 2.36 -14.41 -21.56
CA ASN A 285 1.34 -15.39 -21.17
C ASN A 285 0.28 -15.59 -22.26
N ASP A 286 0.56 -15.18 -23.51
CA ASP A 286 -0.35 -15.27 -24.66
C ASP A 286 -1.69 -14.54 -24.45
N LEU A 287 -1.68 -13.45 -23.68
CA LEU A 287 -2.85 -12.61 -23.41
C LEU A 287 -2.67 -11.20 -24.00
N GLN A 288 -3.77 -10.60 -24.42
CA GLN A 288 -3.83 -9.20 -24.82
C GLN A 288 -4.40 -8.34 -23.68
N PRO A 289 -4.02 -7.05 -23.59
CA PRO A 289 -4.64 -6.12 -22.63
C PRO A 289 -6.18 -6.07 -22.70
N SER A 290 -6.74 -6.25 -23.90
CA SER A 290 -8.20 -6.29 -24.11
C SER A 290 -8.89 -7.51 -23.49
N ASP A 291 -8.15 -8.56 -23.16
CA ASP A 291 -8.69 -9.77 -22.53
C ASP A 291 -8.88 -9.57 -21.01
N VAL A 292 -8.22 -8.56 -20.44
CA VAL A 292 -8.27 -8.26 -19.01
C VAL A 292 -9.56 -7.54 -18.68
N LYS A 293 -10.42 -8.18 -17.87
CA LYS A 293 -11.68 -7.58 -17.43
C LYS A 293 -11.47 -6.52 -16.35
N ARG A 294 -10.41 -6.61 -15.55
CA ARG A 294 -10.14 -5.66 -14.47
C ARG A 294 -8.67 -5.48 -14.14
N PHE A 295 -8.26 -4.23 -13.96
CA PHE A 295 -6.95 -3.81 -13.50
C PHE A 295 -7.05 -3.26 -12.08
N TRP A 296 -6.64 -4.04 -11.09
CA TRP A 296 -6.46 -3.57 -9.72
C TRP A 296 -5.07 -2.93 -9.59
N LEU A 297 -4.97 -1.69 -10.07
CA LEU A 297 -3.74 -0.92 -10.04
C LEU A 297 -3.45 -0.33 -8.66
N HIS A 298 -2.23 0.16 -8.47
CA HIS A 298 -1.82 0.90 -7.29
C HIS A 298 -2.75 2.10 -7.06
N GLN A 299 -3.02 2.42 -5.79
CA GLN A 299 -4.08 3.36 -5.41
C GLN A 299 -3.49 4.62 -4.79
N ALA A 300 -2.74 5.39 -5.58
CA ALA A 300 -2.09 6.63 -5.13
C ALA A 300 -2.51 7.87 -5.92
N ASN A 301 -2.76 7.72 -7.23
CA ASN A 301 -3.09 8.84 -8.10
C ASN A 301 -3.99 8.37 -9.25
N LEU A 302 -5.18 8.95 -9.33
CA LEU A 302 -6.19 8.60 -10.34
C LEU A 302 -5.70 8.86 -11.78
N SER A 303 -4.99 9.97 -12.00
CA SER A 303 -4.47 10.33 -13.33
C SER A 303 -3.39 9.36 -13.80
N MET A 304 -2.58 8.82 -12.88
CA MET A 304 -1.61 7.76 -13.23
C MET A 304 -2.33 6.49 -13.67
N ASN A 305 -3.34 6.06 -12.91
CA ASN A 305 -4.13 4.87 -13.25
C ASN A 305 -4.81 5.02 -14.60
N HIS A 306 -5.45 6.17 -14.86
CA HIS A 306 -6.08 6.43 -16.15
C HIS A 306 -5.07 6.41 -17.31
N LEU A 307 -3.89 7.01 -17.14
CA LEU A 307 -2.86 7.02 -18.18
C LEU A 307 -2.34 5.62 -18.50
N ILE A 308 -2.12 4.79 -17.47
CA ILE A 308 -1.64 3.40 -17.63
C ILE A 308 -2.69 2.57 -18.38
N VAL A 309 -3.94 2.59 -17.95
CA VAL A 309 -5.00 1.79 -18.59
C VAL A 309 -5.28 2.28 -20.00
N LYS A 310 -5.29 3.60 -20.24
CA LYS A 310 -5.44 4.17 -21.59
C LYS A 310 -4.32 3.73 -22.53
N LYS A 311 -3.07 3.65 -22.04
CA LYS A 311 -1.94 3.13 -22.82
C LYS A 311 -2.07 1.63 -23.13
N LEU A 312 -2.60 0.86 -22.20
CA LEU A 312 -2.79 -0.59 -22.35
C LEU A 312 -3.95 -0.93 -23.30
N LEU A 313 -5.09 -0.25 -23.15
CA LEU A 313 -6.33 -0.57 -23.89
C LEU A 313 -6.49 0.23 -25.19
N GLY A 314 -5.75 1.32 -25.36
CA GLY A 314 -5.88 2.20 -26.54
C GLY A 314 -7.21 2.97 -26.61
N ARG A 315 -7.98 3.01 -25.51
CA ARG A 315 -9.27 3.71 -25.39
C ARG A 315 -9.38 4.43 -24.05
N GLU A 316 -10.41 5.28 -23.92
CA GLU A 316 -10.75 5.88 -22.63
C GLU A 316 -11.12 4.80 -21.60
N VAL A 317 -10.80 5.10 -20.34
CA VAL A 317 -10.95 4.19 -19.20
C VAL A 317 -12.38 4.24 -18.71
N ALA A 318 -13.04 3.08 -18.67
CA ALA A 318 -14.31 2.93 -18.00
C ALA A 318 -14.06 2.64 -16.51
N GLU A 319 -14.99 3.06 -15.65
CA GLU A 319 -14.89 2.85 -14.20
C GLU A 319 -14.73 1.36 -13.82
N GLU A 320 -15.33 0.47 -14.60
CA GLU A 320 -15.23 -0.98 -14.41
C GLU A 320 -13.86 -1.58 -14.78
N ASP A 321 -13.08 -0.90 -15.65
CA ASP A 321 -11.77 -1.37 -16.10
C ASP A 321 -10.76 -1.31 -14.95
N ALA A 322 -10.79 -0.25 -14.14
CA ALA A 322 -9.84 -0.01 -13.06
C ALA A 322 -10.51 0.66 -11.85
N PRO A 323 -11.00 -0.14 -10.89
CA PRO A 323 -11.67 0.38 -9.70
C PRO A 323 -10.81 1.35 -8.90
N VAL A 324 -11.48 2.33 -8.30
CA VAL A 324 -10.86 3.41 -7.53
C VAL A 324 -11.28 3.29 -6.07
N ILE A 325 -10.29 3.23 -5.17
CA ILE A 325 -10.52 3.27 -3.72
C ILE A 325 -9.71 4.38 -3.04
N LEU A 326 -8.75 4.99 -3.75
CA LEU A 326 -7.92 6.09 -3.23
C LEU A 326 -8.73 7.33 -2.88
N ASP A 327 -9.95 7.47 -3.41
CA ASP A 327 -10.88 8.52 -3.04
C ASP A 327 -11.27 8.43 -1.55
N ARG A 328 -11.35 7.19 -1.01
CA ARG A 328 -11.69 6.90 0.40
C ARG A 328 -10.48 6.58 1.28
N TYR A 329 -9.47 5.92 0.72
CA TYR A 329 -8.32 5.41 1.48
C TYR A 329 -7.07 6.27 1.35
N ALA A 330 -7.05 7.23 0.42
CA ALA A 330 -5.82 7.84 -0.07
C ALA A 330 -4.82 6.75 -0.54
N ASN A 331 -3.53 7.06 -0.55
CA ASN A 331 -2.48 6.08 -0.78
C ASN A 331 -2.24 5.24 0.47
N THR A 332 -2.40 3.93 0.37
CA THR A 332 -2.07 2.96 1.45
C THR A 332 -0.84 2.14 1.08
N SER A 333 0.03 2.69 0.25
CA SER A 333 1.29 2.08 -0.18
C SER A 333 1.10 0.65 -0.69
N SER A 334 1.71 -0.36 -0.06
CA SER A 334 1.63 -1.76 -0.53
C SER A 334 0.22 -2.34 -0.52
N ALA A 335 -0.66 -1.87 0.37
CA ALA A 335 -2.00 -2.42 0.52
C ALA A 335 -2.96 -1.99 -0.60
N GLY A 336 -2.72 -0.85 -1.24
CA GLY A 336 -3.71 -0.18 -2.10
C GLY A 336 -4.30 -1.03 -3.22
N SER A 337 -3.46 -1.71 -4.01
CA SER A 337 -3.95 -2.60 -5.09
C SER A 337 -4.69 -3.82 -4.54
N VAL A 338 -4.31 -4.31 -3.35
CA VAL A 338 -4.99 -5.41 -2.67
C VAL A 338 -6.34 -4.96 -2.09
N ILE A 339 -6.48 -3.72 -1.60
CA ILE A 339 -7.77 -3.17 -1.18
C ILE A 339 -8.73 -3.12 -2.37
N ALA A 340 -8.26 -2.62 -3.52
CA ALA A 340 -9.06 -2.60 -4.75
C ALA A 340 -9.44 -4.02 -5.19
N PHE A 341 -8.52 -4.97 -5.14
CA PHE A 341 -8.81 -6.37 -5.42
C PHE A 341 -9.84 -6.96 -4.44
N HIS A 342 -9.67 -6.77 -3.14
CA HIS A 342 -10.58 -7.27 -2.11
C HIS A 342 -12.03 -6.78 -2.29
N LEU A 343 -12.21 -5.49 -2.59
CA LEU A 343 -13.52 -4.85 -2.70
C LEU A 343 -14.21 -5.06 -4.06
N TYR A 344 -13.44 -5.32 -5.11
CA TYR A 344 -13.96 -5.39 -6.49
C TYR A 344 -13.52 -6.69 -7.19
N GLN A 345 -13.70 -7.84 -6.55
CA GLN A 345 -13.46 -9.16 -7.17
C GLN A 345 -14.70 -10.05 -7.29
N ASP A 346 -15.72 -9.80 -6.47
CA ASP A 346 -16.83 -10.73 -6.27
C ASP A 346 -17.82 -10.75 -7.43
N ASP A 347 -17.97 -9.63 -8.12
CA ASP A 347 -18.85 -9.44 -9.29
C ASP A 347 -18.30 -10.04 -10.60
N LEU A 348 -17.02 -10.43 -10.65
CA LEU A 348 -16.43 -11.05 -11.83
C LEU A 348 -17.05 -12.43 -12.12
N ALA A 349 -17.24 -12.77 -13.40
CA ALA A 349 -17.65 -14.12 -13.78
C ALA A 349 -16.47 -15.10 -13.73
N LYS A 350 -16.75 -16.40 -13.56
CA LYS A 350 -15.74 -17.46 -13.73
C LYS A 350 -15.05 -17.33 -15.09
N GLY A 351 -13.74 -17.52 -15.13
CA GLY A 351 -12.90 -17.35 -16.32
C GLY A 351 -12.45 -15.91 -16.57
N SER A 352 -13.00 -14.90 -15.87
CA SER A 352 -12.56 -13.51 -16.02
C SER A 352 -11.09 -13.34 -15.67
N LEU A 353 -10.36 -12.62 -16.51
CA LEU A 353 -8.98 -12.24 -16.28
C LEU A 353 -8.89 -10.91 -15.53
N GLY A 354 -7.95 -10.82 -14.61
CA GLY A 354 -7.62 -9.58 -13.91
C GLY A 354 -6.12 -9.42 -13.77
N VAL A 355 -5.67 -8.18 -13.62
CA VAL A 355 -4.27 -7.85 -13.32
C VAL A 355 -4.23 -7.06 -12.03
N LEU A 356 -3.59 -7.63 -11.00
CA LEU A 356 -3.25 -6.91 -9.78
C LEU A 356 -1.85 -6.35 -9.96
N SER A 357 -1.70 -5.02 -9.92
CA SER A 357 -0.42 -4.36 -10.13
C SER A 357 -0.15 -3.28 -9.09
N SER A 358 1.08 -3.25 -8.60
CA SER A 358 1.55 -2.27 -7.62
C SER A 358 2.79 -1.57 -8.17
N PHE A 359 2.96 -0.28 -7.89
CA PHE A 359 4.11 0.49 -8.36
C PHE A 359 4.36 1.70 -7.48
N GLY A 360 5.61 2.11 -7.32
CA GLY A 360 5.95 3.29 -6.53
C GLY A 360 7.41 3.34 -6.13
N ALA A 361 7.69 3.60 -4.86
CA ALA A 361 9.04 3.87 -4.35
C ALA A 361 10.01 2.70 -4.56
N GLY A 362 11.27 3.02 -4.88
CA GLY A 362 12.31 2.05 -5.23
C GLY A 362 13.14 2.52 -6.43
N TYR A 363 12.57 2.78 -7.61
CA TYR A 363 11.23 2.40 -8.05
C TYR A 363 11.02 0.90 -8.02
N SER A 364 9.79 0.48 -7.75
CA SER A 364 9.36 -0.90 -7.79
C SER A 364 8.06 -1.03 -8.58
N ILE A 365 7.92 -2.13 -9.31
CA ILE A 365 6.69 -2.51 -10.03
C ILE A 365 6.51 -4.01 -9.86
N GLY A 366 5.31 -4.45 -9.51
CA GLY A 366 4.95 -5.86 -9.53
C GLY A 366 3.58 -6.06 -10.18
N SER A 367 3.47 -7.09 -11.01
CA SER A 367 2.30 -7.45 -11.79
C SER A 367 1.94 -8.92 -11.55
N VAL A 368 0.68 -9.19 -11.22
CA VAL A 368 0.14 -10.53 -10.97
C VAL A 368 -1.06 -10.73 -11.89
N ILE A 369 -0.98 -11.70 -12.80
CA ILE A 369 -2.09 -12.06 -13.69
C ILE A 369 -2.94 -13.11 -12.98
N LEU A 370 -4.24 -12.82 -12.86
CA LEU A 370 -5.21 -13.60 -12.13
C LEU A 370 -6.34 -14.08 -13.06
N ARG A 371 -6.85 -15.30 -12.82
CA ARG A 371 -8.07 -15.80 -13.48
C ARG A 371 -9.05 -16.33 -12.46
N LYS A 372 -10.28 -15.82 -12.47
CA LYS A 372 -11.34 -16.30 -11.56
C LYS A 372 -11.73 -17.74 -11.88
N ARG A 373 -11.81 -18.61 -10.87
CA ARG A 373 -12.11 -20.04 -11.01
C ARG A 373 -13.58 -20.38 -10.93
#